data_AF-A0A2E5G5N1-F1
#
_entry.id   AF-A0A2E5G5N1-F1
#
_cell.length_a   1.000
_cell.length_b   1.000
_cell.length_c   1.000
_cell.angle_alpha   90.00
_cell.angle_beta   90.00
_cell.angle_gamma   90.00
#
_symmetry.space_group_name_H-M   'P 1'
#
loop_
_entity.id
_entity.type
_entity.pdbx_description
1 polymer ?
#
loop_
_entity_poly.entity_id
_entity_poly.type
_entity_poly.pdbx_seq_one_letter_code
_entity_poly.pdbx_strand_id
1 'polypeptide(L)'
;MSTSSSLVRNLQHVTVYRDPKGEWNAAFPEIAKLANGELLVSIREARYRRPSEKENRHNHQDPDCRGSIIRSFDGGRTWPLDTRQQLTGTFPMEQCSVSTASAELVLFIYAMSGQSNPYECVLCLADDETCTGWSQSIYGIDWARRSTDGGHTWDEPTPLLPSPLTKSAIHAPMIELPDGILLAPLCGGLSFRHSEQVQQHPQCVVRSHDRGKTWGDGSIIALDTTGKRRYHQASLVRMPDGEMIATMHSEEWTKLADSRRAREVAAWLGRSLDDGRTWSPVALMPFRVTGSATSLICLQDGRLLFTWSDRHIPSIRIAISDDAGHTWSNSSGWSIREGEHIPGSNSLLQVWAHDSSVFGGTISDIGEPCTIQLHDGRIISVYYWGDADDPIRYIEAAIFDIA
;
A
#
# COMPACT_ATOMS: atom_id res chain seq x y z
N MET A 1 -27.65 -26.27 18.18
CA MET A 1 -27.34 -24.87 17.80
C MET A 1 -26.06 -24.50 18.52
N SER A 2 -24.91 -24.66 17.84
CA SER A 2 -23.60 -24.31 18.37
C SER A 2 -23.42 -22.81 18.16
N THR A 3 -23.23 -22.05 19.24
CA THR A 3 -22.90 -20.62 19.19
C THR A 3 -21.55 -20.46 18.52
N SER A 4 -21.54 -20.14 17.23
CA SER A 4 -20.34 -19.71 16.51
C SER A 4 -19.76 -18.50 17.23
N SER A 5 -18.65 -18.67 17.95
CA SER A 5 -17.87 -17.53 18.41
C SER A 5 -17.46 -16.70 17.19
N SER A 6 -17.59 -15.39 17.22
CA SER A 6 -17.07 -14.53 16.16
C SER A 6 -15.57 -14.80 15.97
N LEU A 7 -15.13 -14.93 14.72
CA LEU A 7 -13.71 -15.13 14.38
C LEU A 7 -12.85 -14.00 14.95
N VAL A 8 -13.32 -12.77 14.78
CA VAL A 8 -12.71 -11.56 15.32
C VAL A 8 -13.18 -11.37 16.75
N ARG A 9 -12.22 -11.16 17.66
CA ARG A 9 -12.46 -10.90 19.09
C ARG A 9 -11.72 -9.64 19.52
N ASN A 10 -12.23 -9.00 20.58
CA ASN A 10 -11.61 -7.81 21.20
C ASN A 10 -11.28 -6.68 20.21
N LEU A 11 -12.09 -6.52 19.15
CA LEU A 11 -11.89 -5.49 18.14
C LEU A 11 -12.01 -4.09 18.74
N GLN A 12 -10.98 -3.29 18.55
CA GLN A 12 -10.89 -1.90 18.98
C GLN A 12 -10.40 -1.03 17.83
N HIS A 13 -10.98 0.16 17.71
CA HIS A 13 -10.55 1.17 16.76
C HIS A 13 -9.86 2.31 17.48
N VAL A 14 -8.73 2.77 16.92
CA VAL A 14 -7.98 3.91 17.43
C VAL A 14 -7.62 4.83 16.28
N THR A 15 -7.70 6.14 16.51
CA THR A 15 -7.16 7.11 15.55
C THR A 15 -5.65 7.10 15.68
N VAL A 16 -4.95 6.80 14.59
CA VAL A 16 -3.48 6.88 14.51
C VAL A 16 -3.07 8.31 14.26
N TYR A 17 -3.69 8.97 13.28
CA TYR A 17 -3.40 10.35 12.95
C TYR A 17 -4.60 11.03 12.28
N ARG A 18 -4.96 12.21 12.78
CA ARG A 18 -5.85 13.17 12.12
C ARG A 18 -5.24 14.55 12.29
N ASP A 19 -5.18 15.33 11.22
CA ASP A 19 -4.67 16.70 11.32
C ASP A 19 -5.60 17.55 12.21
N PRO A 20 -5.11 18.13 13.31
CA PRO A 20 -5.96 18.85 14.27
C PRO A 20 -6.55 20.15 13.71
N LYS A 21 -6.01 20.66 12.60
CA LYS A 21 -6.49 21.89 11.95
C LYS A 21 -7.40 21.63 10.75
N GLY A 22 -7.51 20.38 10.29
CA GLY A 22 -8.23 20.02 9.07
C GLY A 22 -7.62 20.65 7.81
N GLU A 23 -6.30 20.82 7.78
CA GLU A 23 -5.55 21.39 6.66
C GLU A 23 -4.88 20.32 5.80
N TRP A 24 -4.73 19.10 6.33
CA TRP A 24 -4.03 17.99 5.68
C TRP A 24 -4.88 16.72 5.70
N ASN A 25 -5.02 16.10 4.53
CA ASN A 25 -5.46 14.72 4.39
C ASN A 25 -4.30 13.79 4.71
N ALA A 26 -4.56 12.70 5.44
CA ALA A 26 -3.62 11.61 5.62
C ALA A 26 -4.11 10.35 4.89
N ALA A 27 -3.23 9.71 4.14
CA ALA A 27 -3.53 8.51 3.37
C ALA A 27 -2.36 7.53 3.32
N PHE A 28 -2.67 6.32 2.86
CA PHE A 28 -1.73 5.26 2.50
C PHE A 28 -0.74 4.88 3.60
N PRO A 29 -1.24 4.44 4.76
CA PRO A 29 -0.38 4.13 5.88
C PRO A 29 0.35 2.81 5.69
N GLU A 30 1.60 2.75 6.15
CA GLU A 30 2.31 1.50 6.35
C GLU A 30 2.83 1.42 7.78
N ILE A 31 2.76 0.21 8.38
CA ILE A 31 3.14 0.00 9.77
C ILE A 31 4.39 -0.88 9.87
N ALA A 32 5.33 -0.43 10.69
CA ALA A 32 6.55 -1.13 11.03
C ALA A 32 6.64 -1.36 12.55
N LYS A 33 7.24 -2.49 12.95
CA LYS A 33 7.44 -2.86 14.36
C LYS A 33 8.92 -2.94 14.68
N LEU A 34 9.40 -2.05 15.54
CA LEU A 34 10.79 -2.04 16.00
C LEU A 34 11.07 -3.19 16.97
N ALA A 35 12.34 -3.56 17.08
CA ALA A 35 12.80 -4.65 17.96
C ALA A 35 12.51 -4.38 19.46
N ASN A 36 12.43 -3.09 19.85
CA ASN A 36 12.08 -2.68 21.21
C ASN A 36 10.56 -2.68 21.49
N GLY A 37 9.73 -3.07 20.51
CA GLY A 37 8.27 -3.14 20.61
C GLY A 37 7.54 -1.85 20.22
N GLU A 38 8.25 -0.76 19.90
CA GLU A 38 7.64 0.45 19.35
C GLU A 38 7.04 0.17 17.97
N LEU A 39 5.95 0.87 17.67
CA LEU A 39 5.32 0.86 16.36
C LEU A 39 5.52 2.21 15.68
N LEU A 40 5.79 2.14 14.38
CA LEU A 40 5.86 3.29 13.48
C LEU A 40 4.79 3.16 12.42
N VAL A 41 4.07 4.24 12.15
CA VAL A 41 3.19 4.34 10.98
C VAL A 41 3.70 5.45 10.08
N SER A 42 4.12 5.12 8.87
CA SER A 42 4.36 6.12 7.83
C SER A 42 3.04 6.55 7.22
N ILE A 43 2.96 7.83 6.86
CA ILE A 43 1.76 8.43 6.28
C ILE A 43 2.18 9.36 5.14
N ARG A 44 1.37 9.36 4.07
CA ARG A 44 1.36 10.48 3.13
C ARG A 44 0.37 11.51 3.64
N GLU A 45 0.85 12.74 3.83
CA GLU A 45 0.00 13.89 4.04
C GLU A 45 -0.09 14.72 2.77
N ALA A 46 -1.30 15.16 2.42
CA ALA A 46 -1.54 16.06 1.28
C ALA A 46 -2.44 17.20 1.71
N ARG A 47 -2.14 18.42 1.25
CA ARG A 47 -2.95 19.59 1.59
C ARG A 47 -4.40 19.38 1.20
N TYR A 48 -5.32 19.69 2.10
CA TYR A 48 -6.74 19.68 1.80
C TYR A 48 -7.10 20.91 0.94
N ARG A 49 -7.45 20.66 -0.34
CA ARG A 49 -7.92 21.68 -1.28
C ARG A 49 -9.39 21.95 -1.06
N ARG A 50 -9.72 23.18 -0.61
CA ARG A 50 -11.11 23.54 -0.33
C ARG A 50 -11.91 23.68 -1.63
N PRO A 51 -13.21 23.34 -1.67
CA PRO A 51 -14.03 23.45 -2.88
C PRO A 51 -14.06 24.84 -3.54
N SER A 52 -13.79 25.91 -2.77
CA SER A 52 -13.70 27.29 -3.26
C SER A 52 -12.40 27.60 -4.02
N GLU A 53 -11.38 26.75 -3.91
CA GLU A 53 -10.10 26.92 -4.58
C GLU A 53 -10.23 26.46 -6.05
N LYS A 54 -9.76 27.30 -6.99
CA LYS A 54 -9.85 27.01 -8.44
C LYS A 54 -8.93 25.87 -8.87
N GLU A 55 -7.93 25.53 -8.06
CA GLU A 55 -6.94 24.51 -8.32
C GLU A 55 -7.38 23.18 -7.71
N ASN A 56 -7.83 22.28 -8.59
CA ASN A 56 -8.02 20.84 -8.42
C ASN A 56 -8.92 20.33 -7.26
N ARG A 57 -9.90 19.50 -7.64
CA ARG A 57 -10.69 18.67 -6.71
C ARG A 57 -9.76 17.65 -6.04
N HIS A 58 -10.02 17.31 -4.77
CA HIS A 58 -9.34 16.26 -3.99
C HIS A 58 -9.02 15.05 -4.88
N ASN A 59 -7.73 14.79 -5.07
CA ASN A 59 -7.21 13.65 -5.80
C ASN A 59 -5.84 13.26 -5.23
N HIS A 60 -5.33 12.08 -5.63
CA HIS A 60 -4.05 11.56 -5.12
C HIS A 60 -2.82 12.19 -5.79
N GLN A 61 -2.99 13.24 -6.61
CA GLN A 61 -1.95 13.97 -7.33
C GLN A 61 -1.92 15.43 -6.87
N ASP A 62 -1.52 15.65 -5.61
CA ASP A 62 -1.34 16.99 -5.05
C ASP A 62 0.16 17.35 -5.03
N PRO A 63 0.55 18.58 -5.40
CA PRO A 63 1.93 19.10 -5.29
C PRO A 63 2.38 19.28 -3.85
N ASP A 64 1.43 19.53 -2.95
CA ASP A 64 1.69 19.87 -1.56
C ASP A 64 1.51 18.59 -0.74
N CYS A 65 2.38 17.61 -1.00
CA CYS A 65 2.44 16.37 -0.23
C CYS A 65 3.73 16.28 0.58
N ARG A 66 3.68 15.52 1.67
CA ARG A 66 4.84 15.22 2.52
C ARG A 66 4.71 13.85 3.15
N GLY A 67 5.85 13.19 3.36
CA GLY A 67 5.93 11.95 4.10
C GLY A 67 6.17 12.24 5.57
N SER A 68 5.45 11.56 6.44
CA SER A 68 5.67 11.63 7.90
C SER A 68 5.63 10.25 8.52
N ILE A 69 6.14 10.15 9.74
CA ILE A 69 5.91 9.01 10.63
C ILE A 69 5.28 9.47 11.94
N ILE A 70 4.54 8.58 12.59
CA ILE A 70 4.01 8.75 13.95
C ILE A 70 4.29 7.48 14.76
N ARG A 71 4.46 7.62 16.08
CA ARG A 71 4.91 6.53 16.95
C ARG A 71 3.86 6.09 17.96
N SER A 72 3.92 4.82 18.32
CA SER A 72 3.21 4.27 19.48
C SER A 72 4.16 3.46 20.36
N PHE A 73 4.03 3.65 21.67
CA PHE A 73 4.86 3.02 22.70
C PHE A 73 4.11 1.96 23.51
N ASP A 74 2.83 1.71 23.22
CA ASP A 74 1.94 0.88 24.05
C ASP A 74 1.23 -0.24 23.23
N GLY A 75 1.88 -0.65 22.14
CA GLY A 75 1.36 -1.67 21.22
C GLY A 75 0.17 -1.15 20.40
N GLY A 76 0.24 0.11 19.98
CA GLY A 76 -0.69 0.73 19.04
C GLY A 76 -1.95 1.32 19.68
N ARG A 77 -2.09 1.31 21.01
CA ARG A 77 -3.30 1.80 21.70
C ARG A 77 -3.38 3.31 21.71
N THR A 78 -2.23 3.99 21.77
CA THR A 78 -2.14 5.45 21.69
C THR A 78 -1.09 5.90 20.69
N TRP A 79 -1.36 7.04 20.05
CA TRP A 79 -0.52 7.68 19.02
C TRP A 79 -0.42 9.18 19.32
N PRO A 80 0.48 9.61 20.23
CA PRO A 80 0.60 11.01 20.61
C PRO A 80 1.07 11.88 19.44
N LEU A 81 0.39 13.01 19.18
CA LEU A 81 0.68 13.89 18.04
C LEU A 81 2.09 14.51 18.08
N ASP A 82 2.67 14.68 19.26
CA ASP A 82 4.04 15.20 19.44
C ASP A 82 5.12 14.21 19.00
N THR A 83 4.76 12.95 18.75
CA THR A 83 5.67 11.95 18.15
C THR A 83 5.71 12.03 16.62
N ARG A 84 4.83 12.82 15.99
CA ARG A 84 4.80 12.98 14.54
C ARG A 84 6.07 13.67 14.08
N GLN A 85 6.80 13.01 13.19
CA GLN A 85 7.97 13.55 12.53
C GLN A 85 7.72 13.64 11.03
N GLN A 86 7.84 14.84 10.45
CA GLN A 86 7.88 15.01 9.00
C GLN A 86 9.26 14.53 8.50
N LEU A 87 9.26 13.67 7.50
CA LEU A 87 10.47 13.03 6.97
C LEU A 87 10.97 13.67 5.69
N THR A 88 10.14 14.49 5.04
CA THR A 88 10.43 15.07 3.74
C THR A 88 9.99 16.53 3.69
N GLY A 89 10.56 17.32 2.79
CA GLY A 89 9.95 18.57 2.34
C GLY A 89 8.60 18.34 1.66
N THR A 90 8.00 19.43 1.18
CA THR A 90 6.70 19.41 0.48
C THR A 90 6.91 19.31 -1.02
N PHE A 91 6.43 18.23 -1.64
CA PHE A 91 6.50 17.97 -3.09
C PHE A 91 5.47 16.91 -3.51
N PRO A 92 5.16 16.76 -4.81
CA PRO A 92 4.21 15.74 -5.23
C PRO A 92 4.76 14.33 -5.02
N MET A 93 4.07 13.56 -4.17
CA MET A 93 4.35 12.15 -3.89
C MET A 93 3.03 11.39 -3.80
N GLU A 94 3.10 10.07 -4.01
CA GLU A 94 1.97 9.18 -3.86
C GLU A 94 2.14 8.20 -2.70
N GLN A 95 3.36 7.76 -2.35
CA GLN A 95 3.58 6.85 -1.21
C GLN A 95 4.77 7.26 -0.33
N CYS A 96 4.59 7.04 0.97
CA CYS A 96 5.63 7.06 1.99
C CYS A 96 5.54 5.72 2.75
N SER A 97 6.45 4.79 2.44
CA SER A 97 6.45 3.40 2.92
C SER A 97 7.57 3.20 3.92
N VAL A 98 7.31 2.50 5.03
CA VAL A 98 8.33 2.20 6.05
C VAL A 98 8.37 0.71 6.35
N SER A 99 9.57 0.17 6.49
CA SER A 99 9.77 -1.25 6.78
C SER A 99 11.00 -1.47 7.65
N THR A 100 10.98 -2.51 8.47
CA THR A 100 12.10 -2.91 9.34
C THR A 100 12.92 -4.02 8.72
N ALA A 101 14.24 -3.92 8.84
CA ALA A 101 15.18 -4.99 8.53
C ALA A 101 16.32 -5.02 9.54
N SER A 102 16.54 -6.13 10.26
CA SER A 102 17.64 -6.33 11.21
C SER A 102 17.92 -5.10 12.11
N ALA A 103 16.87 -4.58 12.75
CA ALA A 103 16.85 -3.39 13.62
C ALA A 103 17.11 -2.02 12.94
N GLU A 104 17.29 -1.98 11.62
CA GLU A 104 17.26 -0.77 10.81
C GLU A 104 15.85 -0.56 10.23
N LEU A 105 15.61 0.66 9.78
CA LEU A 105 14.44 1.01 8.98
C LEU A 105 14.88 1.38 7.57
N VAL A 106 14.05 1.00 6.60
CA VAL A 106 14.09 1.52 5.24
C VAL A 106 12.79 2.28 5.00
N LEU A 107 12.94 3.50 4.52
CA LEU A 107 11.85 4.35 4.07
C LEU A 107 11.89 4.42 2.56
N PHE A 108 10.79 4.06 1.91
CA PHE A 108 10.62 4.26 0.48
C PHE A 108 9.68 5.41 0.19
N ILE A 109 10.04 6.22 -0.80
CA ILE A 109 9.24 7.36 -1.22
C ILE A 109 9.01 7.25 -2.72
N TYR A 110 7.74 7.19 -3.09
CA TYR A 110 7.30 7.24 -4.48
C TYR A 110 6.94 8.68 -4.84
N ALA A 111 7.92 9.37 -5.45
CA ALA A 111 7.76 10.76 -5.89
C ALA A 111 7.06 10.82 -7.24
N MET A 112 6.10 11.72 -7.39
CA MET A 112 5.35 11.98 -8.61
C MET A 112 5.90 13.26 -9.25
N SER A 113 6.95 13.18 -10.07
CA SER A 113 7.52 14.41 -10.62
C SER A 113 6.63 15.00 -11.73
N GLY A 114 6.17 16.23 -11.52
CA GLY A 114 5.59 17.10 -12.55
C GLY A 114 6.65 17.80 -13.42
N GLN A 115 7.94 17.57 -13.18
CA GLN A 115 9.03 18.06 -14.02
C GLN A 115 10.08 16.97 -14.26
N SER A 116 10.76 17.10 -15.38
CA SER A 116 11.69 16.14 -15.96
C SER A 116 13.10 16.22 -15.36
N ASN A 117 13.23 16.25 -14.01
CA ASN A 117 14.55 16.20 -13.39
C ASN A 117 14.59 15.44 -12.02
N PRO A 118 15.22 14.25 -11.93
CA PRO A 118 15.39 13.52 -10.67
C PRO A 118 16.14 14.31 -9.59
N TYR A 119 16.97 15.29 -9.94
CA TYR A 119 17.74 16.10 -8.98
C TYR A 119 16.85 16.98 -8.10
N GLU A 120 15.69 17.45 -8.57
CA GLU A 120 14.78 18.28 -7.77
C GLU A 120 14.07 17.47 -6.68
N CYS A 121 13.67 16.23 -6.97
CA CYS A 121 13.10 15.34 -5.96
C CYS A 121 14.10 15.00 -4.85
N VAL A 122 15.39 14.83 -5.18
CA VAL A 122 16.45 14.57 -4.18
C VAL A 122 16.56 15.73 -3.19
N LEU A 123 16.51 16.98 -3.66
CA LEU A 123 16.58 18.14 -2.77
C LEU A 123 15.39 18.16 -1.79
N CYS A 124 14.16 17.85 -2.24
CA CYS A 124 13.03 17.78 -1.31
C CYS A 124 13.07 16.61 -0.32
N LEU A 125 13.90 15.60 -0.59
CA LEU A 125 14.16 14.50 0.33
C LEU A 125 15.28 14.83 1.34
N ALA A 126 16.22 15.69 0.94
CA ALA A 126 17.38 16.10 1.73
C ALA A 126 17.13 17.38 2.57
N ASP A 127 16.32 18.31 2.07
CA ASP A 127 16.04 19.63 2.66
C ASP A 127 14.54 19.85 2.95
N ASP A 128 14.24 20.68 3.97
CA ASP A 128 12.89 21.08 4.40
C ASP A 128 12.23 22.17 3.51
N GLU A 129 12.89 22.62 2.43
CA GLU A 129 12.43 23.75 1.61
C GLU A 129 11.88 23.37 0.22
N THR A 130 10.88 24.15 -0.21
CA THR A 130 9.91 23.85 -1.27
C THR A 130 10.49 23.86 -2.68
N CYS A 131 10.14 22.86 -3.51
CA CYS A 131 10.35 22.90 -4.95
C CYS A 131 9.08 23.44 -5.64
N THR A 132 9.20 24.52 -6.41
CA THR A 132 8.06 25.17 -7.07
C THR A 132 8.24 25.19 -8.59
N GLY A 133 7.37 24.49 -9.33
CA GLY A 133 7.32 24.55 -10.79
C GLY A 133 6.33 23.55 -11.41
N TRP A 134 5.44 24.02 -12.30
CA TRP A 134 4.32 23.23 -12.84
C TRP A 134 4.30 23.14 -14.37
N SER A 135 4.26 21.93 -14.94
CA SER A 135 3.44 21.54 -16.13
C SER A 135 3.48 20.02 -16.38
N GLN A 136 2.42 19.44 -16.93
CA GLN A 136 2.09 18.00 -16.88
C GLN A 136 2.98 17.04 -17.71
N SER A 137 3.50 15.98 -17.06
CA SER A 137 3.54 14.57 -17.51
C SER A 137 4.21 13.69 -16.44
N ILE A 138 3.53 12.62 -15.99
CA ILE A 138 3.92 11.81 -14.82
C ILE A 138 4.99 10.77 -15.19
N TYR A 139 6.15 10.89 -14.55
CA TYR A 139 7.13 9.80 -14.40
C TYR A 139 7.45 9.72 -12.91
N GLY A 140 7.23 8.57 -12.28
CA GLY A 140 7.52 8.39 -10.88
C GLY A 140 8.95 7.87 -10.65
N ILE A 141 9.58 8.31 -9.57
CA ILE A 141 10.90 7.86 -9.14
C ILE A 141 10.78 7.37 -7.70
N ASP A 142 11.23 6.14 -7.47
CA ASP A 142 11.32 5.58 -6.13
C ASP A 142 12.70 5.88 -5.54
N TRP A 143 12.69 6.38 -4.29
CA TRP A 143 13.89 6.60 -3.48
C TRP A 143 13.81 5.79 -2.20
N ALA A 144 14.96 5.31 -1.72
CA ALA A 144 15.12 4.67 -0.43
C ALA A 144 15.99 5.52 0.49
N ARG A 145 15.58 5.68 1.75
CA ARG A 145 16.38 6.21 2.86
C ARG A 145 16.46 5.17 3.96
N ARG A 146 17.48 5.27 4.80
CA ARG A 146 17.71 4.30 5.88
C ARG A 146 17.89 5.00 7.21
N SER A 147 17.44 4.34 8.26
CA SER A 147 17.67 4.78 9.63
C SER A 147 18.23 3.63 10.46
N THR A 148 19.26 3.95 11.25
CA THR A 148 19.94 3.02 12.17
C THR A 148 19.65 3.36 13.63
N ASP A 149 18.85 4.40 13.90
CA ASP A 149 18.51 4.89 15.23
C ASP A 149 17.00 4.79 15.51
N GLY A 150 16.33 3.84 14.86
CA GLY A 150 14.90 3.62 15.06
C GLY A 150 14.01 4.68 14.41
N GLY A 151 14.51 5.42 13.42
CA GLY A 151 13.75 6.36 12.60
C GLY A 151 13.84 7.81 13.05
N HIS A 152 14.79 8.15 13.93
CA HIS A 152 15.00 9.53 14.39
C HIS A 152 15.79 10.34 13.37
N THR A 153 16.83 9.74 12.78
CA THR A 153 17.59 10.32 11.68
C THR A 153 17.62 9.36 10.49
N TRP A 154 17.83 9.93 9.31
CA TRP A 154 17.72 9.22 8.04
C TRP A 154 18.86 9.64 7.12
N ASP A 155 19.54 8.65 6.53
CA ASP A 155 20.60 8.85 5.54
C ASP A 155 20.07 9.56 4.26
N GLU A 156 21.00 9.98 3.41
CA GLU A 156 20.72 10.51 2.07
C GLU A 156 19.87 9.54 1.21
N PRO A 157 18.97 10.08 0.36
CA PRO A 157 18.14 9.27 -0.53
C PRO A 157 18.98 8.56 -1.60
N THR A 158 18.68 7.28 -1.80
CA THR A 158 19.27 6.43 -2.84
C THR A 158 18.21 6.04 -3.86
N PRO A 159 18.47 6.17 -5.17
CA PRO A 159 17.47 5.81 -6.17
C PRO A 159 17.34 4.28 -6.22
N LEU A 160 16.13 3.77 -6.39
CA LEU A 160 15.95 2.36 -6.74
C LEU A 160 16.39 2.20 -8.21
N LEU A 161 17.21 1.17 -8.52
CA LEU A 161 17.47 0.81 -9.92
C LEU A 161 16.37 -0.15 -10.35
N PRO A 162 15.37 0.30 -11.11
CA PRO A 162 14.09 -0.41 -11.14
C PRO A 162 14.10 -1.62 -12.10
N SER A 163 15.25 -2.03 -12.63
CA SER A 163 15.38 -3.15 -13.58
C SER A 163 14.65 -4.41 -13.08
N PRO A 164 13.76 -5.01 -13.89
CA PRO A 164 13.55 -4.78 -15.33
C PRO A 164 12.61 -3.61 -15.68
N LEU A 165 11.99 -2.97 -14.69
CA LEU A 165 11.12 -1.83 -14.89
C LEU A 165 11.94 -0.61 -15.36
N THR A 166 11.31 0.18 -16.23
CA THR A 166 11.81 1.46 -16.73
C THR A 166 11.22 2.64 -15.97
N LYS A 167 10.07 2.40 -15.34
CA LYS A 167 9.41 3.26 -14.37
C LYS A 167 8.85 2.35 -13.30
N SER A 168 8.98 2.72 -12.04
CA SER A 168 8.48 1.94 -10.93
C SER A 168 7.67 2.81 -9.97
N ALA A 169 6.86 2.14 -9.17
CA ALA A 169 6.15 2.68 -8.04
C ALA A 169 6.16 1.63 -6.93
N ILE A 170 6.62 2.04 -5.75
CA ILE A 170 6.54 1.28 -4.51
C ILE A 170 5.29 1.66 -3.71
N HIS A 171 4.58 0.64 -3.23
CA HIS A 171 3.28 0.79 -2.58
C HIS A 171 3.03 -0.24 -1.48
N ALA A 172 4.06 -0.98 -1.10
CA ALA A 172 3.95 -2.03 -0.12
C ALA A 172 5.30 -2.23 0.59
N PRO A 173 5.26 -2.72 1.84
CA PRO A 173 6.45 -2.90 2.65
C PRO A 173 7.39 -3.93 2.03
N MET A 174 8.69 -3.74 2.27
CA MET A 174 9.71 -4.77 1.98
C MET A 174 9.67 -5.88 3.03
N ILE A 175 10.28 -7.01 2.69
CA ILE A 175 10.59 -8.08 3.65
C ILE A 175 12.09 -8.39 3.65
N GLU A 176 12.59 -8.94 4.75
CA GLU A 176 13.96 -9.41 4.89
C GLU A 176 13.98 -10.95 4.84
N LEU A 177 14.85 -11.50 3.99
CA LEU A 177 15.08 -12.94 3.89
C LEU A 177 16.03 -13.43 4.99
N PRO A 178 16.04 -14.75 5.31
CA PRO A 178 16.90 -15.29 6.36
C PRO A 178 18.41 -15.06 6.17
N ASP A 179 18.85 -14.84 4.93
CA ASP A 179 20.23 -14.54 4.57
C ASP A 179 20.57 -13.03 4.61
N GLY A 180 19.60 -12.20 5.01
CA GLY A 180 19.74 -10.74 5.12
C GLY A 180 19.51 -9.97 3.83
N ILE A 181 19.11 -10.63 2.73
CA ILE A 181 18.69 -9.96 1.50
C ILE A 181 17.34 -9.28 1.75
N LEU A 182 17.20 -8.03 1.32
CA LEU A 182 15.93 -7.30 1.37
C LEU A 182 15.19 -7.45 0.05
N LEU A 183 13.87 -7.65 0.09
CA LEU A 183 12.98 -7.75 -1.06
C LEU A 183 11.92 -6.66 -1.03
N ALA A 184 11.91 -5.80 -2.05
CA ALA A 184 10.91 -4.73 -2.20
C ALA A 184 10.01 -5.03 -3.42
N PRO A 185 8.68 -5.10 -3.23
CA PRO A 185 7.73 -5.24 -4.33
C PRO A 185 7.55 -3.91 -5.06
N LEU A 186 7.70 -3.93 -6.38
CA LEU A 186 7.52 -2.76 -7.25
C LEU A 186 6.55 -3.09 -8.38
N CYS A 187 5.75 -2.12 -8.80
CA CYS A 187 4.98 -2.20 -10.04
C CYS A 187 5.37 -1.08 -10.97
N GLY A 188 5.13 -1.21 -12.27
CA GLY A 188 5.42 -0.12 -13.20
C GLY A 188 5.55 -0.58 -14.64
N GLY A 189 6.19 0.21 -15.49
CA GLY A 189 6.30 -0.07 -16.92
C GLY A 189 7.60 -0.80 -17.30
N LEU A 190 7.55 -1.66 -18.32
CA LEU A 190 8.75 -2.29 -18.92
C LEU A 190 9.37 -1.50 -20.09
N SER A 191 8.70 -0.48 -20.63
CA SER A 191 9.14 0.19 -21.86
C SER A 191 9.29 1.71 -21.68
N PHE A 192 10.40 2.27 -22.17
CA PHE A 192 10.67 3.72 -22.21
C PHE A 192 10.07 4.40 -23.44
N ARG A 193 9.68 3.64 -24.48
CA ARG A 193 9.23 4.23 -25.75
C ARG A 193 7.71 4.32 -25.79
N HIS A 194 7.22 5.57 -25.76
CA HIS A 194 5.80 5.92 -25.98
C HIS A 194 5.22 5.36 -27.30
N SER A 195 6.08 4.85 -28.21
CA SER A 195 5.74 4.31 -29.52
C SER A 195 5.39 2.81 -29.54
N GLU A 196 5.53 2.07 -28.44
CA GLU A 196 5.07 0.67 -28.39
C GLU A 196 3.56 0.62 -28.13
N GLN A 197 2.84 -0.13 -28.98
CA GLN A 197 1.38 -0.22 -28.94
C GLN A 197 0.84 -0.90 -27.66
N VAL A 198 1.69 -1.62 -26.92
CA VAL A 198 1.32 -2.38 -25.72
C VAL A 198 2.12 -1.87 -24.53
N GLN A 199 1.48 -1.12 -23.64
CA GLN A 199 2.08 -0.68 -22.37
C GLN A 199 1.88 -1.77 -21.31
N GLN A 200 2.88 -2.63 -21.17
CA GLN A 200 2.91 -3.67 -20.14
C GLN A 200 3.19 -3.06 -18.76
N HIS A 201 2.43 -3.52 -17.76
CA HIS A 201 2.56 -3.06 -16.38
C HIS A 201 2.68 -4.24 -15.40
N PRO A 202 3.85 -4.88 -15.31
CA PRO A 202 4.04 -6.01 -14.41
C PRO A 202 4.13 -5.58 -12.94
N GLN A 203 3.91 -6.58 -12.10
CA GLN A 203 4.38 -6.58 -10.73
C GLN A 203 5.73 -7.32 -10.68
N CYS A 204 6.71 -6.72 -10.00
CA CYS A 204 8.05 -7.24 -9.82
C CYS A 204 8.45 -7.23 -8.33
N VAL A 205 9.57 -7.88 -8.05
CA VAL A 205 10.34 -7.72 -6.80
C VAL A 205 11.76 -7.35 -7.16
N VAL A 206 12.36 -6.39 -6.43
CA VAL A 206 13.79 -6.05 -6.49
C VAL A 206 14.47 -6.38 -5.17
N ARG A 207 15.79 -6.50 -5.21
CA ARG A 207 16.64 -6.98 -4.13
C ARG A 207 17.62 -5.91 -3.68
N SER A 208 17.92 -5.92 -2.39
CA SER A 208 19.12 -5.29 -1.87
C SER A 208 20.01 -6.32 -1.19
N HIS A 209 21.29 -6.34 -1.58
CA HIS A 209 22.32 -7.21 -1.02
C HIS A 209 23.23 -6.48 -0.02
N ASP A 210 22.96 -5.19 0.22
CA ASP A 210 23.82 -4.29 0.98
C ASP A 210 23.03 -3.47 2.02
N ARG A 211 21.97 -4.08 2.58
CA ARG A 211 21.12 -3.51 3.64
C ARG A 211 20.43 -2.21 3.18
N GLY A 212 19.84 -2.24 2.00
CA GLY A 212 19.00 -1.19 1.43
C GLY A 212 19.74 0.00 0.83
N LYS A 213 21.08 -0.07 0.66
CA LYS A 213 21.86 1.02 0.05
C LYS A 213 21.68 1.05 -1.46
N THR A 214 21.64 -0.13 -2.08
CA THR A 214 21.35 -0.28 -3.51
C THR A 214 20.27 -1.32 -3.72
N TRP A 215 19.49 -1.13 -4.78
CA TRP A 215 18.36 -1.96 -5.14
C TRP A 215 18.47 -2.34 -6.62
N GLY A 216 18.22 -3.60 -6.95
CA GLY A 216 18.32 -4.13 -8.32
C GLY A 216 17.98 -5.62 -8.38
N ASP A 217 18.56 -6.37 -9.32
CA ASP A 217 18.35 -7.83 -9.46
C ASP A 217 16.85 -8.23 -9.44
N GLY A 218 16.06 -7.58 -10.30
CA GLY A 218 14.61 -7.72 -10.29
C GLY A 218 14.09 -8.96 -11.01
N SER A 219 13.00 -9.53 -10.49
CA SER A 219 12.24 -10.62 -11.09
C SER A 219 10.76 -10.25 -11.21
N ILE A 220 10.12 -10.73 -12.28
CA ILE A 220 8.70 -10.49 -12.56
C ILE A 220 7.85 -11.49 -11.76
N ILE A 221 6.91 -10.98 -10.96
CA ILE A 221 5.91 -11.78 -10.24
C ILE A 221 4.73 -12.08 -11.17
N ALA A 222 4.21 -11.04 -11.84
CA ALA A 222 3.06 -11.16 -12.73
C ALA A 222 3.19 -10.20 -13.91
N LEU A 223 2.85 -10.69 -15.10
CA LEU A 223 2.84 -9.92 -16.33
C LEU A 223 1.72 -10.42 -17.25
N ASP A 224 0.85 -9.51 -17.67
CA ASP A 224 -0.02 -9.75 -18.82
C ASP A 224 0.72 -9.28 -20.08
N THR A 225 1.12 -10.25 -20.91
CA THR A 225 1.84 -9.96 -22.15
C THR A 225 0.99 -9.21 -23.18
N THR A 226 -0.34 -9.25 -23.05
CA THR A 226 -1.27 -8.51 -23.94
C THR A 226 -1.39 -7.03 -23.58
N GLY A 227 -0.96 -6.64 -22.36
CA GLY A 227 -1.03 -5.29 -21.82
C GLY A 227 -2.44 -4.77 -21.53
N LYS A 228 -3.45 -5.65 -21.48
CA LYS A 228 -4.82 -5.28 -21.09
C LYS A 228 -4.96 -5.13 -19.58
N ARG A 229 -4.33 -6.06 -18.86
CA ARG A 229 -4.31 -6.11 -17.41
C ARG A 229 -3.01 -5.52 -16.88
N ARG A 230 -3.15 -4.71 -15.84
CA ARG A 230 -2.03 -4.11 -15.12
C ARG A 230 -2.00 -4.66 -13.71
N TYR A 231 -0.84 -5.10 -13.23
CA TYR A 231 -0.67 -5.62 -11.87
C TYR A 231 -0.01 -4.55 -11.00
N HIS A 232 -0.46 -4.47 -9.75
CA HIS A 232 -0.15 -3.36 -8.85
C HIS A 232 -0.11 -3.82 -7.38
N GLN A 233 0.69 -3.11 -6.57
CA GLN A 233 0.71 -3.12 -5.11
C GLN A 233 0.73 -4.54 -4.49
N ALA A 234 1.82 -5.28 -4.69
CA ALA A 234 1.97 -6.60 -4.08
C ALA A 234 2.39 -6.56 -2.61
N SER A 235 1.75 -7.39 -1.78
CA SER A 235 2.22 -7.77 -0.45
C SER A 235 2.96 -9.11 -0.54
N LEU A 236 4.11 -9.22 0.14
CA LEU A 236 4.97 -10.40 0.15
C LEU A 236 4.97 -11.05 1.53
N VAL A 237 4.91 -12.37 1.57
CA VAL A 237 5.13 -13.16 2.78
C VAL A 237 6.02 -14.35 2.47
N ARG A 238 6.91 -14.69 3.41
CA ARG A 238 7.67 -15.93 3.39
C ARG A 238 7.12 -16.86 4.47
N MET A 239 6.67 -18.03 4.05
CA MET A 239 6.12 -19.07 4.92
C MET A 239 7.24 -19.78 5.71
N PRO A 240 6.91 -20.46 6.82
CA PRO A 240 7.90 -21.17 7.64
C PRO A 240 8.69 -22.27 6.88
N ASP A 241 8.08 -22.88 5.88
CA ASP A 241 8.71 -23.89 5.02
C ASP A 241 9.62 -23.30 3.92
N GLY A 242 9.63 -21.96 3.78
CA GLY A 242 10.42 -21.24 2.80
C GLY A 242 9.70 -20.90 1.51
N GLU A 243 8.45 -21.34 1.31
CA GLU A 243 7.65 -20.85 0.20
C GLU A 243 7.38 -19.35 0.36
N MET A 244 7.51 -18.61 -0.72
CA MET A 244 7.10 -17.21 -0.78
C MET A 244 5.74 -17.09 -1.47
N ILE A 245 4.87 -16.25 -0.91
CA ILE A 245 3.57 -15.93 -1.47
C ILE A 245 3.51 -14.42 -1.71
N ALA A 246 3.03 -14.03 -2.89
CA ALA A 246 2.75 -12.65 -3.24
C ALA A 246 1.27 -12.50 -3.52
N THR A 247 0.60 -11.54 -2.88
CA THR A 247 -0.75 -11.11 -3.27
C THR A 247 -0.70 -9.74 -3.89
N MET A 248 -1.42 -9.51 -4.97
CA MET A 248 -1.45 -8.23 -5.67
C MET A 248 -2.86 -7.97 -6.21
N HIS A 249 -3.17 -6.73 -6.55
CA HIS A 249 -4.36 -6.45 -7.32
C HIS A 249 -4.03 -6.25 -8.80
N SER A 250 -5.06 -6.31 -9.63
CA SER A 250 -4.99 -5.90 -11.02
C SER A 250 -6.09 -4.95 -11.40
N GLU A 251 -5.85 -4.14 -12.43
CA GLU A 251 -6.88 -3.37 -13.11
C GLU A 251 -6.91 -3.71 -14.61
N GLU A 252 -8.12 -3.91 -15.14
CA GLU A 252 -8.39 -4.01 -16.58
C GLU A 252 -9.55 -3.11 -16.96
N TRP A 253 -9.36 -2.27 -17.98
CA TRP A 253 -10.36 -1.29 -18.40
C TRP A 253 -11.05 -1.74 -19.69
N THR A 254 -12.36 -1.90 -19.62
CA THR A 254 -13.19 -2.31 -20.77
C THR A 254 -14.17 -1.20 -21.16
N LYS A 255 -14.28 -0.93 -22.46
CA LYS A 255 -15.34 -0.06 -23.01
C LYS A 255 -16.60 -0.90 -23.23
N LEU A 256 -17.69 -0.50 -22.60
CA LEU A 256 -19.00 -1.13 -22.75
C LEU A 256 -19.69 -0.71 -24.06
N ALA A 257 -20.70 -1.47 -24.48
CA ALA A 257 -21.44 -1.22 -25.72
C ALA A 257 -22.10 0.17 -25.78
N ASP A 258 -22.48 0.72 -24.63
CA ASP A 258 -23.06 2.06 -24.48
C ASP A 258 -22.01 3.18 -24.28
N SER A 259 -20.75 2.88 -24.59
CA SER A 259 -19.59 3.77 -24.45
C SER A 259 -19.15 4.13 -23.04
N ARG A 260 -19.82 3.62 -21.98
CA ARG A 260 -19.28 3.72 -20.62
C ARG A 260 -18.00 2.88 -20.47
N ARG A 261 -17.20 3.17 -19.45
CA ARG A 261 -16.01 2.38 -19.10
C ARG A 261 -16.27 1.61 -17.82
N ALA A 262 -15.91 0.35 -17.82
CA ALA A 262 -15.88 -0.49 -16.63
C ALA A 262 -14.43 -0.82 -16.28
N ARG A 263 -14.15 -0.85 -14.98
CA ARG A 263 -12.86 -1.28 -14.43
C ARG A 263 -13.05 -2.62 -13.74
N GLU A 264 -12.46 -3.67 -14.29
CA GLU A 264 -12.33 -4.94 -13.59
C GLU A 264 -11.18 -4.80 -12.57
N VAL A 265 -11.49 -5.13 -11.31
CA VAL A 265 -10.50 -5.20 -10.23
C VAL A 265 -10.52 -6.61 -9.66
N ALA A 266 -9.34 -7.18 -9.48
CA ALA A 266 -9.17 -8.54 -9.00
C ALA A 266 -7.93 -8.65 -8.11
N ALA A 267 -8.00 -9.52 -7.11
CA ALA A 267 -6.82 -9.92 -6.34
C ALA A 267 -6.26 -11.24 -6.89
N TRP A 268 -4.93 -11.35 -6.90
CA TRP A 268 -4.20 -12.47 -7.45
C TRP A 268 -3.13 -12.93 -6.47
N LEU A 269 -2.84 -14.23 -6.49
CA LEU A 269 -1.82 -14.87 -5.67
C LEU A 269 -0.76 -15.54 -6.56
N GLY A 270 0.51 -15.24 -6.34
CA GLY A 270 1.66 -15.91 -6.94
C GLY A 270 2.51 -16.61 -5.89
N ARG A 271 3.25 -17.65 -6.29
CA ARG A 271 4.11 -18.46 -5.40
C ARG A 271 5.53 -18.52 -5.94
N SER A 272 6.51 -18.59 -5.04
CA SER A 272 7.90 -18.83 -5.38
C SER A 272 8.53 -19.82 -4.40
N LEU A 273 9.35 -20.72 -4.93
CA LEU A 273 10.07 -21.76 -4.17
C LEU A 273 11.58 -21.48 -4.09
N ASP A 274 12.01 -20.32 -4.58
CA ASP A 274 13.42 -19.95 -4.76
C ASP A 274 13.67 -18.49 -4.32
N ASP A 275 13.03 -18.09 -3.22
CA ASP A 275 13.15 -16.74 -2.62
C ASP A 275 12.87 -15.60 -3.64
N GLY A 276 11.79 -15.77 -4.40
CA GLY A 276 11.23 -14.79 -5.32
C GLY A 276 11.98 -14.69 -6.64
N ARG A 277 12.89 -15.61 -6.97
CA ARG A 277 13.68 -15.56 -8.22
C ARG A 277 12.81 -15.93 -9.41
N THR A 278 11.99 -16.96 -9.27
CA THR A 278 10.98 -17.36 -10.23
C THR A 278 9.63 -17.48 -9.53
N TRP A 279 8.56 -17.23 -10.29
CA TRP A 279 7.19 -17.22 -9.78
C TRP A 279 6.31 -18.16 -10.60
N SER A 280 5.39 -18.84 -9.93
CA SER A 280 4.31 -19.60 -10.56
C SER A 280 3.39 -18.66 -11.34
N PRO A 281 2.61 -19.17 -12.31
CA PRO A 281 1.46 -18.43 -12.81
C PRO A 281 0.57 -17.95 -11.66
N VAL A 282 0.10 -16.71 -11.73
CA VAL A 282 -0.76 -16.14 -10.70
C VAL A 282 -2.18 -16.74 -10.76
N ALA A 283 -2.76 -17.02 -9.61
CA ALA A 283 -4.12 -17.53 -9.45
C ALA A 283 -5.06 -16.43 -8.97
N LEU A 284 -6.28 -16.38 -9.52
CA LEU A 284 -7.31 -15.45 -9.09
C LEU A 284 -7.78 -15.79 -7.67
N MET A 285 -7.87 -14.79 -6.81
CA MET A 285 -8.39 -14.94 -5.45
C MET A 285 -9.91 -14.77 -5.42
N PRO A 286 -10.64 -15.43 -4.50
CA PRO A 286 -12.11 -15.45 -4.48
C PRO A 286 -12.72 -14.17 -3.89
N PHE A 287 -11.97 -13.09 -3.72
CA PHE A 287 -12.41 -11.88 -3.02
C PHE A 287 -12.89 -10.81 -3.98
N ARG A 288 -13.96 -10.11 -3.57
CA ARG A 288 -14.38 -8.88 -4.23
C ARG A 288 -13.55 -7.71 -3.67
N VAL A 289 -12.46 -7.40 -4.36
CA VAL A 289 -11.59 -6.27 -4.03
C VAL A 289 -11.97 -5.07 -4.90
N THR A 290 -12.21 -3.93 -4.27
CA THR A 290 -12.54 -2.68 -4.96
C THR A 290 -11.63 -1.50 -4.57
N GLY A 291 -10.78 -1.71 -3.55
CA GLY A 291 -9.61 -0.89 -3.24
C GLY A 291 -8.37 -1.25 -4.07
N SER A 292 -7.31 -0.45 -3.92
CA SER A 292 -6.07 -0.68 -4.67
C SER A 292 -5.11 -1.57 -3.85
N ALA A 293 -4.66 -1.21 -2.64
CA ALA A 293 -3.77 -2.13 -1.88
C ALA A 293 -4.48 -3.22 -1.07
N THR A 294 -3.76 -4.32 -0.89
CA THR A 294 -4.10 -5.46 -0.03
C THR A 294 -2.89 -5.81 0.83
N SER A 295 -3.13 -6.36 2.03
CA SER A 295 -2.07 -6.82 2.93
C SER A 295 -2.20 -8.32 3.18
N LEU A 296 -1.09 -9.05 3.18
CA LEU A 296 -1.00 -10.45 3.54
C LEU A 296 0.08 -10.65 4.60
N ILE A 297 -0.24 -11.33 5.69
CA ILE A 297 0.75 -11.76 6.68
C ILE A 297 0.63 -13.25 7.00
N CYS A 298 1.77 -13.87 7.36
CA CYS A 298 1.79 -15.15 8.04
C CYS A 298 1.65 -14.87 9.54
N LEU A 299 0.60 -15.43 10.13
CA LEU A 299 0.39 -15.39 11.58
C LEU A 299 1.39 -16.32 12.27
N GLN A 300 1.63 -16.09 13.56
CA GLN A 300 2.54 -16.85 14.42
C GLN A 300 2.17 -18.33 14.52
N ASP A 301 0.91 -18.68 14.27
CA ASP A 301 0.42 -20.07 14.25
C ASP A 301 0.51 -20.73 12.86
N GLY A 302 1.07 -20.03 11.87
CA GLY A 302 1.27 -20.54 10.50
C GLY A 302 0.11 -20.28 9.54
N ARG A 303 -1.02 -19.76 10.01
CA ARG A 303 -2.13 -19.35 9.14
C ARG A 303 -1.80 -18.09 8.35
N LEU A 304 -2.44 -17.88 7.21
CA LEU A 304 -2.39 -16.62 6.49
C LEU A 304 -3.56 -15.73 6.86
N LEU A 305 -3.31 -14.43 7.00
CA LEU A 305 -4.32 -13.39 7.12
C LEU A 305 -4.23 -12.43 5.95
N PHE A 306 -5.31 -12.36 5.16
CA PHE A 306 -5.45 -11.42 4.05
C PHE A 306 -6.40 -10.30 4.44
N THR A 307 -5.97 -9.05 4.25
CA THR A 307 -6.72 -7.83 4.58
C THR A 307 -6.88 -6.97 3.34
N TRP A 308 -8.10 -6.48 3.07
CA TRP A 308 -8.38 -5.60 1.93
C TRP A 308 -9.47 -4.58 2.26
N SER A 309 -9.64 -3.58 1.39
CA SER A 309 -10.79 -2.68 1.47
C SER A 309 -11.84 -2.97 0.39
N ASP A 310 -13.11 -2.85 0.76
CA ASP A 310 -14.21 -2.69 -0.18
C ASP A 310 -14.64 -1.22 -0.16
N ARG A 311 -14.35 -0.49 -1.23
CA ARG A 311 -14.71 0.90 -1.44
C ARG A 311 -16.15 1.07 -1.96
N HIS A 312 -16.79 0.02 -2.48
CA HIS A 312 -18.20 0.04 -2.91
C HIS A 312 -19.16 -0.21 -1.74
N ILE A 313 -18.80 -1.13 -0.84
CA ILE A 313 -19.46 -1.26 0.48
C ILE A 313 -18.40 -0.85 1.51
N PRO A 314 -18.28 0.45 1.85
CA PRO A 314 -17.15 1.01 2.59
C PRO A 314 -16.78 0.18 3.82
N SER A 315 -15.72 -0.62 3.68
CA SER A 315 -15.28 -1.54 4.73
C SER A 315 -13.81 -1.94 4.60
N ILE A 316 -13.22 -2.34 5.73
CA ILE A 316 -11.96 -3.10 5.78
C ILE A 316 -12.32 -4.53 6.18
N ARG A 317 -11.84 -5.49 5.41
CA ARG A 317 -12.22 -6.89 5.51
C ARG A 317 -11.00 -7.78 5.67
N ILE A 318 -11.20 -8.91 6.34
CA ILE A 318 -10.19 -9.94 6.51
C ILE A 318 -10.70 -11.32 6.10
N ALA A 319 -9.79 -12.19 5.69
CA ALA A 319 -10.01 -13.62 5.50
C ALA A 319 -8.78 -14.41 5.94
N ILE A 320 -9.00 -15.66 6.37
CA ILE A 320 -7.94 -16.54 6.86
C ILE A 320 -7.81 -17.72 5.92
N SER A 321 -6.58 -18.20 5.78
CA SER A 321 -6.31 -19.51 5.20
C SER A 321 -5.47 -20.35 6.14
N ASP A 322 -5.91 -21.60 6.35
CA ASP A 322 -5.22 -22.63 7.13
C ASP A 322 -4.28 -23.49 6.26
N ASP A 323 -4.27 -23.27 4.94
CA ASP A 323 -3.58 -24.09 3.94
C ASP A 323 -2.78 -23.23 2.96
N ALA A 324 -2.04 -22.26 3.50
CA ALA A 324 -1.12 -21.41 2.73
C ALA A 324 -1.77 -20.70 1.52
N GLY A 325 -3.04 -20.32 1.62
CA GLY A 325 -3.78 -19.55 0.63
C GLY A 325 -4.46 -20.39 -0.46
N HIS A 326 -4.50 -21.73 -0.32
CA HIS A 326 -5.21 -22.60 -1.26
C HIS A 326 -6.73 -22.48 -1.09
N THR A 327 -7.22 -22.43 0.14
CA THR A 327 -8.60 -22.16 0.48
C THR A 327 -8.69 -21.01 1.48
N TRP A 328 -9.83 -20.33 1.46
CA TRP A 328 -10.09 -19.19 2.31
C TRP A 328 -11.38 -19.42 3.06
N SER A 329 -11.38 -18.99 4.30
CA SER A 329 -12.44 -19.24 5.26
C SER A 329 -13.82 -18.69 4.84
N ASN A 330 -13.88 -17.61 4.06
CA ASN A 330 -15.02 -17.24 3.21
C ASN A 330 -14.63 -16.13 2.19
N SER A 331 -15.34 -16.05 1.06
CA SER A 331 -15.07 -15.09 -0.03
C SER A 331 -15.52 -13.65 0.24
N SER A 332 -16.41 -13.43 1.20
CA SER A 332 -16.92 -12.10 1.56
C SER A 332 -16.05 -11.37 2.58
N GLY A 333 -15.19 -12.10 3.30
CA GLY A 333 -14.44 -11.63 4.45
C GLY A 333 -15.30 -11.29 5.67
N TRP A 334 -14.66 -11.21 6.83
CA TRP A 334 -15.23 -10.52 8.00
C TRP A 334 -14.85 -9.06 7.96
N SER A 335 -15.82 -8.17 8.15
CA SER A 335 -15.52 -6.76 8.30
C SER A 335 -14.87 -6.50 9.65
N ILE A 336 -13.71 -5.86 9.65
CA ILE A 336 -13.09 -5.29 10.85
C ILE A 336 -13.37 -3.80 10.97
N ARG A 337 -13.89 -3.14 9.92
CA ARG A 337 -14.35 -1.74 9.95
C ARG A 337 -15.43 -1.57 8.91
N GLU A 338 -16.58 -1.04 9.28
CA GLU A 338 -17.67 -0.67 8.35
C GLU A 338 -17.92 0.83 8.42
N GLY A 339 -18.39 1.43 7.34
CA GLY A 339 -18.87 2.81 7.36
C GLY A 339 -19.72 3.15 6.15
N GLU A 340 -19.95 4.44 5.98
CA GLU A 340 -20.81 4.98 4.93
C GLU A 340 -19.98 5.52 3.75
N HIS A 341 -20.66 5.85 2.66
CA HIS A 341 -20.01 6.57 1.58
C HIS A 341 -19.66 8.00 2.00
N ILE A 342 -18.46 8.43 1.64
CA ILE A 342 -17.94 9.74 2.05
C ILE A 342 -18.09 10.79 0.93
N PRO A 343 -18.08 12.10 1.28
CA PRO A 343 -18.07 13.18 0.30
C PRO A 343 -16.87 13.11 -0.65
N GLY A 344 -17.09 13.50 -1.91
CA GLY A 344 -16.05 13.49 -2.94
C GLY A 344 -15.70 12.10 -3.49
N SER A 345 -16.51 11.09 -3.17
CA SER A 345 -16.41 9.76 -3.75
C SER A 345 -16.74 9.76 -5.25
N ASN A 346 -16.03 8.92 -5.99
CA ASN A 346 -16.14 8.87 -7.45
C ASN A 346 -17.19 7.85 -7.87
N SER A 347 -18.00 8.20 -8.88
CA SER A 347 -18.86 7.23 -9.54
C SER A 347 -18.04 6.42 -10.55
N LEU A 348 -18.03 5.11 -10.40
CA LEU A 348 -17.33 4.21 -11.32
C LEU A 348 -18.13 2.93 -11.53
N LEU A 349 -18.13 2.42 -12.76
CA LEU A 349 -18.56 1.04 -13.02
C LEU A 349 -17.38 0.11 -12.75
N GLN A 350 -17.62 -0.89 -11.92
CA GLN A 350 -16.64 -1.93 -11.64
C GLN A 350 -17.21 -3.30 -11.99
N VAL A 351 -16.32 -4.18 -12.44
CA VAL A 351 -16.62 -5.57 -12.79
C VAL A 351 -15.95 -6.47 -11.77
N TRP A 352 -16.69 -7.42 -11.22
CA TRP A 352 -16.10 -8.48 -10.42
C TRP A 352 -15.63 -9.62 -11.32
N ALA A 353 -14.33 -9.89 -11.31
CA ALA A 353 -13.72 -10.89 -12.19
C ALA A 353 -14.31 -12.30 -12.05
N HIS A 354 -14.78 -12.68 -10.86
CA HIS A 354 -15.17 -14.07 -10.57
C HIS A 354 -16.50 -14.48 -11.24
N ASP A 355 -17.45 -13.56 -11.41
CA ASP A 355 -18.76 -13.85 -12.01
C ASP A 355 -19.16 -12.87 -13.13
N SER A 356 -18.26 -11.95 -13.49
CA SER A 356 -18.48 -10.89 -14.48
C SER A 356 -19.64 -9.95 -14.13
N SER A 357 -20.07 -9.91 -12.87
CA SER A 357 -21.10 -8.96 -12.43
C SER A 357 -20.58 -7.53 -12.54
N VAL A 358 -21.38 -6.68 -13.21
CA VAL A 358 -21.14 -5.24 -13.29
C VAL A 358 -21.94 -4.58 -12.18
N PHE A 359 -21.25 -3.81 -11.34
CA PHE A 359 -21.89 -2.94 -10.36
C PHE A 359 -21.46 -1.51 -10.62
N GLY A 360 -22.43 -0.60 -10.52
CA GLY A 360 -22.21 0.83 -10.59
C GLY A 360 -22.47 1.46 -9.25
N GLY A 361 -21.78 2.56 -8.96
CA GLY A 361 -22.05 3.29 -7.75
C GLY A 361 -20.89 4.16 -7.33
N THR A 362 -21.09 4.73 -6.16
CA THR A 362 -20.12 5.53 -5.43
C THR A 362 -19.01 4.62 -4.91
N ILE A 363 -17.76 5.03 -5.08
CA ILE A 363 -16.58 4.34 -4.53
C ILE A 363 -15.90 5.31 -3.56
N SER A 364 -15.82 4.91 -2.29
CA SER A 364 -15.21 5.74 -1.23
C SER A 364 -13.68 5.72 -1.32
N ASP A 365 -13.07 6.90 -1.16
CA ASP A 365 -11.62 7.04 -1.05
C ASP A 365 -11.15 6.70 0.37
N ILE A 366 -10.99 5.39 0.62
CA ILE A 366 -10.58 4.76 1.89
C ILE A 366 -9.74 3.49 1.64
N GLY A 367 -9.11 2.97 2.69
CA GLY A 367 -8.53 1.62 2.71
C GLY A 367 -7.01 1.61 2.72
N GLU A 368 -6.43 0.87 1.78
CA GLU A 368 -4.99 0.63 1.67
C GLU A 368 -4.41 0.08 2.98
N PRO A 369 -4.93 -1.07 3.46
CA PRO A 369 -4.56 -1.58 4.77
C PRO A 369 -3.13 -2.11 4.76
N CYS A 370 -2.43 -1.91 5.88
CA CYS A 370 -1.17 -2.58 6.21
C CYS A 370 -1.33 -3.27 7.56
N THR A 371 -1.10 -4.59 7.60
CA THR A 371 -1.38 -5.42 8.77
C THR A 371 -0.08 -6.03 9.31
N ILE A 372 0.08 -6.05 10.64
CA ILE A 372 1.14 -6.82 11.32
C ILE A 372 0.56 -7.56 12.53
N GLN A 373 1.27 -8.60 12.97
CA GLN A 373 1.00 -9.25 14.25
C GLN A 373 2.02 -8.82 15.33
N LEU A 374 1.50 -8.44 16.49
CA LEU A 374 2.26 -8.07 17.67
C LEU A 374 2.79 -9.32 18.40
N HIS A 375 3.80 -9.13 19.25
CA HIS A 375 4.42 -10.24 19.99
C HIS A 375 3.47 -10.96 20.95
N ASP A 376 2.43 -10.28 21.43
CA ASP A 376 1.40 -10.83 22.30
C ASP A 376 0.27 -11.54 21.53
N GLY A 377 0.41 -11.70 20.21
CA GLY A 377 -0.55 -12.38 19.34
C GLY A 377 -1.64 -11.48 18.77
N ARG A 378 -1.84 -10.27 19.32
CA ARG A 378 -2.78 -9.28 18.78
C ARG A 378 -2.38 -8.87 17.36
N ILE A 379 -3.37 -8.57 16.55
CA ILE A 379 -3.19 -8.07 15.20
C ILE A 379 -3.56 -6.59 15.17
N ILE A 380 -2.77 -5.80 14.45
CA ILE A 380 -3.09 -4.40 14.15
C ILE A 380 -3.10 -4.22 12.64
N SER A 381 -4.19 -3.64 12.13
CA SER A 381 -4.32 -3.23 10.73
C SER A 381 -4.50 -1.72 10.70
N VAL A 382 -3.55 -1.00 10.10
CA VAL A 382 -3.68 0.45 9.83
C VAL A 382 -4.27 0.64 8.45
N TYR A 383 -5.09 1.66 8.26
CA TYR A 383 -5.70 2.02 6.99
C TYR A 383 -6.10 3.50 7.05
N TYR A 384 -6.23 4.14 5.89
CA TYR A 384 -6.81 5.49 5.86
C TYR A 384 -8.33 5.42 5.72
N TRP A 385 -9.00 6.39 6.34
CA TRP A 385 -10.44 6.45 6.45
C TRP A 385 -10.94 7.88 6.25
N GLY A 386 -12.25 8.02 6.10
CA GLY A 386 -12.96 9.29 6.05
C GLY A 386 -14.36 9.12 6.62
N ASP A 387 -14.92 10.19 7.17
CA ASP A 387 -16.26 10.19 7.74
C ASP A 387 -17.23 10.91 6.79
N ALA A 388 -18.53 10.58 6.82
CA ALA A 388 -19.51 11.15 5.88
C ALA A 388 -19.67 12.69 6.04
N ASP A 389 -19.44 13.20 7.25
CA ASP A 389 -19.61 14.61 7.60
C ASP A 389 -18.26 15.37 7.68
N ASP A 390 -17.14 14.70 7.40
CA ASP A 390 -15.80 15.30 7.44
C ASP A 390 -15.07 15.07 6.11
N PRO A 391 -14.68 16.12 5.37
CA PRO A 391 -13.96 15.95 4.13
C PRO A 391 -12.52 15.44 4.32
N ILE A 392 -11.97 15.49 5.54
CA ILE A 392 -10.59 15.14 5.83
C ILE A 392 -10.39 13.62 5.90
N ARG A 393 -9.37 13.13 5.21
CA ARG A 393 -8.88 11.76 5.37
C ARG A 393 -7.93 11.67 6.56
N TYR A 394 -8.06 10.60 7.34
CA TYR A 394 -7.27 10.33 8.53
C TYR A 394 -6.80 8.88 8.55
N ILE A 395 -5.84 8.56 9.43
CA ILE A 395 -5.38 7.19 9.63
C ILE A 395 -6.04 6.61 10.88
N GLU A 396 -6.63 5.44 10.72
CA GLU A 396 -7.21 4.65 11.80
C GLU A 396 -6.50 3.29 11.87
N ALA A 397 -6.51 2.67 13.04
CA ALA A 397 -6.10 1.28 13.21
C ALA A 397 -7.20 0.46 13.86
N ALA A 398 -7.37 -0.77 13.36
CA ALA A 398 -8.13 -1.82 14.03
C ALA A 398 -7.15 -2.75 14.75
N ILE A 399 -7.35 -2.95 16.06
CA ILE A 399 -6.61 -3.87 16.91
C ILE A 399 -7.55 -5.00 17.33
N PHE A 400 -7.18 -6.25 17.10
CA PHE A 400 -8.05 -7.38 17.35
C PHE A 400 -7.29 -8.69 17.54
N ASP A 401 -8.00 -9.70 18.05
CA ASP A 401 -7.56 -11.09 18.11
C ASP A 401 -8.33 -11.92 17.09
N ILE A 402 -7.71 -13.01 16.64
CA ILE A 402 -8.33 -14.04 15.80
C ILE A 402 -8.46 -15.33 16.60
N ALA A 403 -9.62 -15.97 16.48
CA ALA A 403 -9.96 -17.23 17.14
C ALA A 403 -9.17 -18.45 16.65
#